data_AF-A0A8C8SRN6-F1
#
_entry.id   AF-A0A8C8SRN6-F1
#
_cell.length_a   1.000
_cell.length_b   1.000
_cell.length_c   1.000
_cell.angle_alpha   90.00
_cell.angle_beta   90.00
_cell.angle_gamma   90.00
#
_symmetry.space_group_name_H-M   'P 1'
#
loop_
_entity.id
_entity.type
_entity.pdbx_description
1 polymer ?
#
loop_
_entity_poly.entity_id
_entity_poly.type
_entity_poly.pdbx_seq_one_letter_code
_entity_poly.pdbx_strand_id
1 'polypeptide(L)'
;MFKFTVGLFFAVLATSTCRKDRCLEGGTHKPRPSPEPDMHECTLYSKSSCCYANFTEQLAHSPVTHVNNTYWNRCGNLSKSCEDYMKKIECFYRCSPHAIHWINPNYTAAIDLVPLCQNFCDDWYEACKNDSTCIRSWMTDWEWDENGENHCKSECIPYNQMYANGTDMCESMWGNSFKVSDSSCLCLQMNEKDAVAIKYLISESSEESSSVSSSEERACRRKLQRTALQKEEEGVEIEVFEIL
;
A
#
# COMPACT_ATOMS: atom_id res chain seq x y z
N MET A 1 -58.68 32.13 -21.25
CA MET A 1 -57.38 32.31 -20.56
C MET A 1 -57.18 31.16 -19.58
N PHE A 2 -56.46 30.11 -19.96
CA PHE A 2 -55.98 29.07 -19.04
C PHE A 2 -54.46 29.01 -19.20
N LYS A 3 -53.73 29.40 -18.16
CA LYS A 3 -52.26 29.41 -18.14
C LYS A 3 -51.78 28.02 -17.71
N PHE A 4 -51.04 27.34 -18.59
CA PHE A 4 -50.31 26.12 -18.27
C PHE A 4 -49.03 26.50 -17.51
N THR A 5 -48.91 26.05 -16.26
CA THR A 5 -47.66 26.17 -15.50
C THR A 5 -46.86 24.89 -15.72
N VAL A 6 -45.77 24.98 -16.48
CA VAL A 6 -44.82 23.87 -16.69
C VAL A 6 -43.93 23.79 -15.44
N GLY A 7 -44.08 22.72 -14.67
CA GLY A 7 -43.20 22.41 -13.55
C GLY A 7 -41.88 21.83 -14.05
N LEU A 8 -40.79 22.56 -13.81
CA LEU A 8 -39.43 22.11 -14.13
C LEU A 8 -38.97 21.12 -13.06
N PHE A 9 -38.97 19.81 -13.36
CA PHE A 9 -38.34 18.80 -12.53
C PHE A 9 -36.82 18.90 -12.72
N PHE A 10 -36.11 19.48 -11.76
CA PHE A 10 -34.65 19.36 -11.67
C PHE A 10 -34.30 17.94 -11.24
N ALA A 11 -33.87 17.12 -12.19
CA ALA A 11 -33.21 15.86 -11.89
C ALA A 11 -31.84 16.17 -11.25
N VAL A 12 -31.71 15.92 -9.95
CA VAL A 12 -30.42 15.95 -9.26
C VAL A 12 -29.64 14.72 -9.73
N LEU A 13 -28.78 14.91 -10.72
CA LEU A 13 -27.76 13.93 -11.08
C LEU A 13 -26.77 13.88 -9.91
N ALA A 14 -26.89 12.87 -9.05
CA ALA A 14 -25.84 12.54 -8.10
C ALA A 14 -24.59 12.17 -8.89
N THR A 15 -23.64 13.10 -9.01
CA THR A 15 -22.32 12.81 -9.53
C THR A 15 -21.65 11.84 -8.58
N SER A 16 -21.48 10.59 -8.97
CA SER A 16 -20.59 9.68 -8.27
C SER A 16 -19.22 10.34 -8.24
N THR A 17 -18.77 10.79 -7.07
CA THR A 17 -17.42 11.33 -6.94
C THR A 17 -16.46 10.19 -7.24
N CYS A 18 -15.81 10.26 -8.40
CA CYS A 18 -14.83 9.26 -8.82
C CYS A 18 -13.73 9.20 -7.76
N ARG A 19 -13.67 8.12 -6.97
CA ARG A 19 -12.61 7.92 -5.96
C ARG A 19 -11.20 7.93 -6.58
N LYS A 20 -11.11 7.77 -7.91
CA LYS A 20 -9.88 7.66 -8.70
C LYS A 20 -8.98 8.90 -8.67
N ASP A 21 -9.50 10.07 -8.27
CA ASP A 21 -8.79 11.34 -8.41
C ASP A 21 -8.44 12.02 -7.07
N ARG A 22 -8.42 11.27 -5.96
CA ARG A 22 -8.11 11.80 -4.63
C ARG A 22 -7.14 10.88 -3.89
N CYS A 23 -6.40 11.44 -2.96
CA CYS A 23 -5.60 10.66 -2.00
C CYS A 23 -6.38 10.46 -0.69
N LEU A 24 -5.82 9.66 0.21
CA LEU A 24 -6.28 9.58 1.59
C LEU A 24 -6.22 10.95 2.26
N GLU A 25 -7.11 11.20 3.21
CA GLU A 25 -7.18 12.47 3.95
C GLU A 25 -6.32 12.42 5.21
N GLY A 26 -5.06 11.98 5.06
CA GLY A 26 -4.07 11.99 6.14
C GLY A 26 -3.29 13.31 6.20
N GLY A 27 -2.65 13.59 7.34
CA GLY A 27 -1.96 14.86 7.58
C GLY A 27 -0.79 15.17 6.64
N THR A 28 -0.26 14.16 5.92
CA THR A 28 0.88 14.31 5.01
C THR A 28 0.55 13.97 3.55
N HIS A 29 -0.71 13.65 3.25
CA HIS A 29 -1.13 13.29 1.90
C HIS A 29 -1.45 14.57 1.08
N LYS A 30 -1.13 14.53 -0.20
CA LYS A 30 -1.61 15.51 -1.18
C LYS A 30 -3.13 15.41 -1.33
N PRO A 31 -3.83 16.45 -1.79
CA PRO A 31 -5.27 16.33 -2.07
C PRO A 31 -5.58 15.41 -3.27
N ARG A 32 -4.66 15.35 -4.25
CA ARG A 32 -4.79 14.54 -5.47
C ARG A 32 -3.42 13.97 -5.88
N PRO A 33 -3.39 12.80 -6.53
CA PRO A 33 -2.14 12.27 -7.04
C PRO A 33 -1.62 13.14 -8.20
N SER A 34 -0.31 13.36 -8.25
CA SER A 34 0.37 14.02 -9.36
C SER A 34 1.83 13.54 -9.45
N PRO A 35 2.52 13.76 -10.58
CA PRO A 35 3.93 13.39 -10.70
C PRO A 35 4.81 14.06 -9.64
N GLU A 36 5.80 13.33 -9.14
CA GLU A 36 6.84 13.74 -8.18
C GLU A 36 8.19 13.24 -8.71
N PRO A 37 8.91 14.04 -9.51
CA PRO A 37 10.14 13.59 -10.17
C PRO A 37 11.34 13.45 -9.21
N ASP A 38 11.34 14.18 -8.10
CA ASP A 38 12.49 14.29 -7.19
C ASP A 38 12.40 13.34 -5.97
N MET A 39 11.72 12.19 -6.13
CA MET A 39 11.59 11.20 -5.06
C MET A 39 12.91 10.44 -4.84
N HIS A 40 13.40 10.42 -3.60
CA HIS A 40 14.62 9.69 -3.21
C HIS A 40 14.35 8.24 -2.79
N GLU A 41 13.09 7.92 -2.48
CA GLU A 41 12.55 6.60 -2.17
C GLU A 41 11.08 6.55 -2.64
N CYS A 42 10.42 5.39 -2.63
CA CYS A 42 9.04 5.24 -3.08
C CYS A 42 8.83 5.53 -4.58
N THR A 43 9.89 5.39 -5.38
CA THR A 43 9.93 5.77 -6.81
C THR A 43 8.97 4.98 -7.69
N LEU A 44 8.46 3.84 -7.20
CA LEU A 44 7.33 3.09 -7.78
C LEU A 44 6.13 4.00 -8.08
N TYR A 45 5.95 5.07 -7.30
CA TYR A 45 4.83 6.01 -7.39
C TYR A 45 5.19 7.37 -8.04
N SER A 46 6.42 7.56 -8.51
CA SER A 46 6.92 8.85 -9.04
C SER A 46 6.06 9.49 -10.14
N LYS A 47 5.48 8.67 -11.05
CA LYS A 47 4.64 9.17 -12.15
C LYS A 47 3.26 9.67 -11.69
N SER A 48 2.80 9.25 -10.51
CA SER A 48 1.51 9.61 -9.95
C SER A 48 1.52 9.29 -8.45
N SER A 49 1.87 10.28 -7.61
CA SER A 49 2.10 10.11 -6.18
C SER A 49 1.16 10.95 -5.33
N CYS A 50 0.72 10.35 -4.22
CA CYS A 50 -0.04 10.99 -3.15
C CYS A 50 0.81 11.58 -2.01
N CYS A 51 2.13 11.39 -2.04
CA CYS A 51 3.06 12.06 -1.14
C CYS A 51 3.88 13.11 -1.89
N TYR A 52 4.46 14.06 -1.17
CA TYR A 52 5.46 14.99 -1.72
C TYR A 52 6.85 14.35 -1.68
N ALA A 53 7.75 14.74 -2.59
CA ALA A 53 9.13 14.24 -2.61
C ALA A 53 9.88 14.40 -1.27
N ASN A 54 9.65 15.49 -0.53
CA ASN A 54 10.31 15.75 0.76
C ASN A 54 10.04 14.67 1.83
N PHE A 55 8.89 13.98 1.76
CA PHE A 55 8.60 12.86 2.64
C PHE A 55 9.59 11.71 2.39
N THR A 56 9.94 11.46 1.13
CA THR A 56 10.79 10.35 0.72
C THR A 56 12.25 10.50 1.17
N GLU A 57 12.69 11.74 1.45
CA GLU A 57 14.03 12.03 2.00
C GLU A 57 14.26 11.33 3.34
N GLN A 58 13.21 11.17 4.15
CA GLN A 58 13.27 10.47 5.44
C GLN A 58 13.62 8.98 5.29
N LEU A 59 13.32 8.40 4.12
CA LEU A 59 13.53 6.98 3.84
C LEU A 59 14.79 6.72 3.01
N ALA A 60 15.42 7.77 2.47
CA ALA A 60 16.51 7.66 1.50
C ALA A 60 17.78 7.01 2.08
N HIS A 61 18.04 7.20 3.37
CA HIS A 61 19.24 6.70 4.04
C HIS A 61 18.90 5.52 4.96
N SER A 62 19.79 4.54 5.01
CA SER A 62 19.70 3.39 5.91
C SER A 62 20.83 3.47 6.95
N PRO A 63 20.59 3.19 8.24
CA PRO A 63 19.32 2.73 8.81
C PRO A 63 18.28 3.85 8.95
N VAL A 64 17.02 3.55 8.63
CA VAL A 64 15.89 4.42 8.94
C VAL A 64 15.57 4.28 10.42
N THR A 65 15.86 5.33 11.19
CA THR A 65 15.60 5.33 12.64
C THR A 65 14.18 5.74 12.97
N HIS A 66 13.61 6.66 12.20
CA HIS A 66 12.25 7.16 12.40
C HIS A 66 11.64 7.65 11.08
N VAL A 67 10.31 7.68 11.06
CA VAL A 67 9.51 8.35 10.03
C VAL A 67 8.52 9.26 10.74
N ASN A 68 8.61 10.57 10.49
CA ASN A 68 7.98 11.61 11.30
C ASN A 68 8.30 11.39 12.80
N ASN A 69 7.31 11.29 13.68
CA ASN A 69 7.57 11.09 15.12
C ASN A 69 7.60 9.60 15.53
N THR A 70 7.57 8.67 14.57
CA THR A 70 7.54 7.23 14.84
C THR A 70 8.91 6.62 14.62
N TYR A 71 9.58 6.23 15.70
CA TYR A 71 10.85 5.52 15.71
C TYR A 71 10.66 4.04 15.39
N TRP A 72 11.40 3.56 14.40
CA TRP A 72 11.41 2.16 13.95
C TRP A 72 12.45 1.33 14.72
N ASN A 73 13.37 1.98 15.42
CA ASN A 73 14.51 1.33 16.07
C ASN A 73 14.40 1.19 17.60
N ARG A 74 13.17 1.18 18.15
CA ARG A 74 12.96 1.06 19.61
C ARG A 74 13.50 -0.24 20.22
N CYS A 75 13.68 -1.27 19.41
CA CYS A 75 14.32 -2.54 19.78
C CYS A 75 15.67 -2.77 19.09
N GLY A 76 16.34 -1.68 18.67
CA GLY A 76 17.54 -1.73 17.82
C GLY A 76 17.21 -1.49 16.35
N ASN A 77 18.24 -1.20 15.54
CA ASN A 77 18.06 -0.97 14.12
C ASN A 77 17.62 -2.26 13.42
N LEU A 78 16.65 -2.14 12.50
CA LEU A 78 16.23 -3.25 11.67
C LEU A 78 17.36 -3.68 10.72
N SER A 79 17.38 -4.97 10.40
CA SER A 79 18.14 -5.54 9.30
C SER A 79 17.72 -4.87 7.99
N LYS A 80 18.65 -4.79 7.04
CA LYS A 80 18.38 -4.12 5.76
C LYS A 80 17.17 -4.74 5.03
N SER A 81 17.07 -6.06 5.04
CA SER A 81 15.95 -6.79 4.43
C SER A 81 14.61 -6.46 5.09
N CYS A 82 14.57 -6.39 6.43
CA CYS A 82 13.35 -6.03 7.15
C CYS A 82 12.97 -4.56 6.90
N GLU A 83 13.94 -3.65 6.96
CA GLU A 83 13.75 -2.21 6.65
C GLU A 83 13.16 -2.01 5.25
N ASP A 84 13.63 -2.75 4.24
CA ASP A 84 13.13 -2.63 2.87
C ASP A 84 11.64 -2.97 2.75
N TYR A 85 11.13 -3.94 3.51
CA TYR A 85 9.70 -4.23 3.55
C TYR A 85 8.90 -3.17 4.31
N MET A 86 9.42 -2.68 5.43
CA MET A 86 8.79 -1.57 6.16
C MET A 86 8.65 -0.33 5.26
N LYS A 87 9.70 0.00 4.49
CA LYS A 87 9.68 1.07 3.49
C LYS A 87 8.63 0.85 2.42
N LYS A 88 8.51 -0.36 1.86
CA LYS A 88 7.49 -0.68 0.85
C LYS A 88 6.07 -0.37 1.33
N ILE A 89 5.74 -0.75 2.56
CA ILE A 89 4.43 -0.48 3.16
C ILE A 89 4.23 1.00 3.46
N GLU A 90 5.23 1.68 4.03
CA GLU A 90 5.14 3.12 4.28
C GLU A 90 4.97 3.89 2.96
N CYS A 91 5.73 3.54 1.92
CA CYS A 91 5.61 4.09 0.57
C CYS A 91 4.22 3.85 -0.03
N PHE A 92 3.65 2.65 0.13
CA PHE A 92 2.29 2.37 -0.32
C PHE A 92 1.27 3.28 0.38
N TYR A 93 1.31 3.33 1.72
CA TYR A 93 0.36 4.12 2.49
C TYR A 93 0.45 5.61 2.16
N ARG A 94 1.67 6.15 2.03
CA ARG A 94 1.91 7.59 1.84
C ARG A 94 1.75 8.02 0.39
N CYS A 95 2.25 7.22 -0.55
CA CYS A 95 2.50 7.67 -1.92
C CYS A 95 1.60 7.00 -2.95
N SER A 96 1.02 5.82 -2.68
CA SER A 96 0.23 5.12 -3.69
C SER A 96 -1.00 5.95 -4.11
N PRO A 97 -1.20 6.18 -5.43
CA PRO A 97 -2.40 6.86 -5.93
C PRO A 97 -3.64 5.97 -5.81
N HIS A 98 -3.46 4.69 -5.45
CA HIS A 98 -4.52 3.70 -5.39
C HIS A 98 -4.92 3.32 -3.96
N ALA A 99 -4.19 3.76 -2.93
CA ALA A 99 -4.54 3.46 -1.53
C ALA A 99 -5.97 3.94 -1.16
N ILE A 100 -6.44 5.02 -1.79
CA ILE A 100 -7.79 5.56 -1.65
C ILE A 100 -8.92 4.56 -1.97
N HIS A 101 -8.65 3.51 -2.74
CA HIS A 101 -9.65 2.49 -3.07
C HIS A 101 -10.07 1.66 -1.84
N TRP A 102 -9.20 1.60 -0.83
CA TRP A 102 -9.42 0.90 0.43
C TRP A 102 -9.57 1.86 1.61
N ILE A 103 -10.01 3.10 1.38
CA ILE A 103 -10.23 4.07 2.45
C ILE A 103 -11.19 3.54 3.51
N ASN A 104 -10.82 3.68 4.78
CA ASN A 104 -11.72 3.38 5.88
C ASN A 104 -12.86 4.41 5.91
N PRO A 105 -14.14 3.99 5.86
CA PRO A 105 -15.27 4.91 5.78
C PRO A 105 -15.47 5.75 7.06
N ASN A 106 -14.97 5.28 8.20
CA ASN A 106 -15.09 5.96 9.49
C ASN A 106 -13.88 6.86 9.79
N TYR A 107 -12.75 6.65 9.12
CA TYR A 107 -11.54 7.44 9.31
C TYR A 107 -10.75 7.56 8.00
N THR A 108 -10.93 8.69 7.31
CA THR A 108 -10.49 8.89 5.92
C THR A 108 -8.97 8.96 5.71
N ALA A 109 -8.20 9.02 6.80
CA ALA A 109 -6.74 8.90 6.78
C ALA A 109 -6.24 7.44 6.84
N ALA A 110 -7.12 6.48 7.14
CA ALA A 110 -6.78 5.06 7.22
C ALA A 110 -7.22 4.27 5.99
N ILE A 111 -6.56 3.13 5.83
CA ILE A 111 -6.91 2.08 4.87
C ILE A 111 -7.51 0.90 5.61
N ASP A 112 -8.29 0.09 4.91
CA ASP A 112 -8.99 -1.07 5.46
C ASP A 112 -8.99 -2.22 4.45
N LEU A 113 -8.54 -3.40 4.89
CA LEU A 113 -8.57 -4.66 4.12
C LEU A 113 -7.88 -4.58 2.74
N VAL A 114 -6.74 -3.89 2.65
CA VAL A 114 -5.92 -3.91 1.43
C VAL A 114 -5.39 -5.34 1.20
N PRO A 115 -5.65 -5.95 0.03
CA PRO A 115 -5.30 -7.34 -0.22
C PRO A 115 -3.81 -7.49 -0.54
N LEU A 116 -3.02 -8.00 0.41
CA LEU A 116 -1.61 -8.33 0.20
C LEU A 116 -1.46 -9.74 -0.35
N CYS A 117 -0.45 -9.95 -1.21
CA CYS A 117 -0.14 -11.29 -1.69
C CYS A 117 0.49 -12.13 -0.57
N GLN A 118 0.12 -13.41 -0.47
CA GLN A 118 0.65 -14.33 0.54
C GLN A 118 2.19 -14.38 0.53
N ASN A 119 2.81 -14.51 -0.65
CA ASN A 119 4.27 -14.53 -0.79
C ASN A 119 4.94 -13.25 -0.28
N PHE A 120 4.34 -12.08 -0.50
CA PHE A 120 4.88 -10.82 0.03
C PHE A 120 4.92 -10.83 1.56
N CYS A 121 3.86 -11.32 2.20
CA CYS A 121 3.78 -11.43 3.65
C CYS A 121 4.73 -12.47 4.23
N ASP A 122 4.87 -13.62 3.58
CA ASP A 122 5.82 -14.66 3.97
C ASP A 122 7.27 -14.18 3.84
N ASP A 123 7.61 -13.52 2.73
CA ASP A 123 8.96 -12.99 2.50
C ASP A 123 9.29 -11.83 3.45
N TRP A 124 8.30 -10.97 3.78
CA TRP A 124 8.48 -9.93 4.79
C TRP A 124 8.75 -10.54 6.16
N TYR A 125 7.96 -11.55 6.57
CA TYR A 125 8.17 -12.20 7.86
C TYR A 125 9.55 -12.87 7.93
N GLU A 126 9.93 -13.60 6.88
CA GLU A 126 11.24 -14.23 6.79
C GLU A 126 12.38 -13.21 6.84
N ALA A 127 12.21 -12.04 6.20
CA ALA A 127 13.17 -10.95 6.24
C ALA A 127 13.33 -10.30 7.63
N CYS A 128 12.27 -10.30 8.45
CA CYS A 128 12.25 -9.68 9.78
C CYS A 128 12.38 -10.67 10.95
N LYS A 129 12.32 -11.98 10.73
CA LYS A 129 12.11 -12.97 11.80
C LYS A 129 13.09 -12.92 12.97
N ASN A 130 14.32 -12.45 12.72
CA ASN A 130 15.39 -12.31 13.71
C ASN A 130 15.58 -10.87 14.21
N ASP A 131 14.92 -9.90 13.58
CA ASP A 131 14.77 -8.56 14.12
C ASP A 131 13.88 -8.58 15.35
N SER A 132 13.91 -7.52 16.15
CA SER A 132 13.16 -7.43 17.40
C SER A 132 12.08 -6.34 17.37
N THR A 133 10.96 -6.61 18.03
CA THR A 133 9.87 -5.65 18.26
C THR A 133 9.35 -5.81 19.69
N CYS A 134 8.80 -4.74 20.24
CA CYS A 134 8.19 -4.72 21.57
C CYS A 134 6.66 -4.60 21.52
N ILE A 135 6.10 -4.56 20.30
CA ILE A 135 4.69 -4.36 20.03
C ILE A 135 4.22 -5.30 18.92
N ARG A 136 2.96 -5.70 19.00
CA ARG A 136 2.31 -6.55 18.00
C ARG A 136 1.59 -5.74 16.94
N SER A 137 0.94 -4.65 17.33
CA SER A 137 0.32 -3.68 16.42
C SER A 137 1.06 -2.35 16.50
N TRP A 138 1.68 -1.97 15.39
CA TRP A 138 2.36 -0.69 15.18
C TRP A 138 1.40 0.50 15.16
N MET A 139 0.09 0.24 15.09
CA MET A 139 -0.95 1.28 15.09
C MET A 139 -1.47 1.59 16.49
N THR A 140 -1.47 0.63 17.42
CA THR A 140 -2.23 0.75 18.68
C THR A 140 -1.41 0.54 19.94
N ASP A 141 -0.28 -0.17 19.86
CA ASP A 141 0.32 -0.73 21.07
C ASP A 141 1.43 0.14 21.67
N TRP A 142 1.80 1.24 21.03
CA TRP A 142 2.77 2.21 21.54
C TRP A 142 2.29 2.98 22.79
N GLU A 143 3.22 3.36 23.65
CA GLU A 143 3.06 4.54 24.53
C GLU A 143 3.55 5.78 23.79
N TRP A 144 2.94 6.93 24.02
CA TRP A 144 3.36 8.18 23.40
C TRP A 144 3.74 9.17 24.48
N ASP A 145 4.93 9.77 24.37
CA ASP A 145 5.39 10.78 25.32
C ASP A 145 4.85 12.18 25.01
N GLU A 146 5.24 13.17 25.83
CA GLU A 146 4.83 14.56 25.67
C GLU A 146 5.32 15.21 24.37
N ASN A 147 6.38 14.67 23.75
CA ASN A 147 6.90 15.11 22.45
C ASN A 147 6.21 14.40 21.28
N GLY A 148 5.31 13.46 21.57
CA GLY A 148 4.62 12.66 20.57
C GLY A 148 5.51 11.59 19.95
N GLU A 149 6.54 11.11 20.65
CA GLU A 149 7.34 9.96 20.24
C GLU A 149 6.80 8.65 20.81
N ASN A 150 6.88 7.57 20.03
CA ASN A 150 6.43 6.24 20.44
C ASN A 150 7.42 5.52 21.37
N HIS A 151 6.97 4.79 22.38
CA HIS A 151 7.80 4.03 23.32
C HIS A 151 7.22 2.63 23.58
N CYS A 152 8.11 1.67 23.87
CA CYS A 152 7.74 0.29 24.14
C CYS A 152 7.01 0.13 25.48
N LYS A 153 5.90 -0.63 25.47
CA LYS A 153 5.20 -1.09 26.69
C LYS A 153 5.74 -2.41 27.26
N SER A 154 6.44 -3.16 26.42
CA SER A 154 6.83 -4.54 26.69
C SER A 154 8.28 -4.76 26.29
N GLU A 155 8.84 -5.87 26.76
CA GLU A 155 10.20 -6.28 26.40
C GLU A 155 10.33 -6.51 24.89
N CYS A 156 11.50 -6.21 24.36
CA CYS A 156 11.83 -6.50 22.97
C CYS A 156 12.00 -8.00 22.77
N ILE A 157 11.22 -8.57 21.86
CA ILE A 157 11.30 -9.97 21.47
C ILE A 157 11.49 -10.10 19.95
N PRO A 158 12.10 -11.20 19.47
CA PRO A 158 12.21 -11.46 18.04
C PRO A 158 10.85 -11.53 17.34
N TYR A 159 10.77 -11.12 16.07
CA TYR A 159 9.54 -11.18 15.29
C TYR A 159 8.96 -12.59 15.19
N ASN A 160 9.80 -13.63 15.13
CA ASN A 160 9.32 -15.02 15.12
C ASN A 160 8.71 -15.51 16.44
N GLN A 161 8.88 -14.75 17.52
CA GLN A 161 8.17 -14.97 18.78
C GLN A 161 6.91 -14.10 18.86
N MET A 162 6.94 -12.91 18.26
CA MET A 162 5.79 -11.99 18.22
C MET A 162 4.69 -12.46 17.27
N TYR A 163 5.05 -13.00 16.11
CA TYR A 163 4.14 -13.41 15.05
C TYR A 163 4.36 -14.88 14.67
N ALA A 164 3.26 -15.60 14.41
CA ALA A 164 3.32 -17.03 14.09
C ALA A 164 3.87 -17.31 12.68
N ASN A 165 3.57 -16.44 11.70
CA ASN A 165 3.96 -16.54 10.29
C ASN A 165 3.71 -15.21 9.55
N GLY A 166 3.93 -15.19 8.23
CA GLY A 166 3.70 -14.02 7.38
C GLY A 166 2.27 -13.49 7.41
N THR A 167 1.28 -14.37 7.35
CA THR A 167 -0.13 -13.99 7.45
C THR A 167 -0.44 -13.31 8.78
N ASP A 168 -0.04 -13.92 9.88
CA ASP A 168 -0.22 -13.38 11.22
C ASP A 168 0.41 -11.99 11.36
N MET A 169 1.61 -11.81 10.80
CA MET A 169 2.31 -10.54 10.81
C MET A 169 1.59 -9.46 10.00
N CYS A 170 1.25 -9.73 8.74
CA CYS A 170 0.57 -8.77 7.86
C CYS A 170 -0.80 -8.33 8.39
N GLU A 171 -1.56 -9.24 8.99
CA GLU A 171 -2.92 -8.96 9.51
C GLU A 171 -2.94 -8.41 10.94
N SER A 172 -1.79 -8.40 11.63
CA SER A 172 -1.69 -7.85 13.00
C SER A 172 -0.93 -6.52 13.06
N MET A 173 0.17 -6.40 12.33
CA MET A 173 1.13 -5.30 12.50
C MET A 173 0.50 -3.94 12.26
N TRP A 174 -0.36 -3.81 11.25
CA TRP A 174 -1.05 -2.56 10.91
C TRP A 174 -2.55 -2.60 11.25
N GLY A 175 -2.95 -3.44 12.22
CA GLY A 175 -4.35 -3.71 12.53
C GLY A 175 -5.10 -4.19 11.28
N ASN A 176 -6.33 -3.70 11.06
CA ASN A 176 -7.18 -4.10 9.94
C ASN A 176 -6.77 -3.50 8.58
N SER A 177 -5.67 -2.76 8.50
CA SER A 177 -5.23 -2.09 7.27
C SER A 177 -5.03 -3.06 6.11
N PHE A 178 -4.50 -4.26 6.41
CA PHE A 178 -4.15 -5.27 5.42
C PHE A 178 -4.85 -6.59 5.72
N LYS A 179 -5.14 -7.32 4.65
CA LYS A 179 -5.62 -8.70 4.69
C LYS A 179 -4.82 -9.51 3.69
N VAL A 180 -4.48 -10.76 4.02
CA VAL A 180 -3.84 -11.64 3.04
C VAL A 180 -4.87 -12.22 2.07
N SER A 181 -4.56 -12.12 0.78
CA SER A 181 -5.41 -12.62 -0.31
C SER A 181 -5.12 -14.09 -0.60
N ASP A 182 -6.17 -14.88 -0.79
CA ASP A 182 -6.06 -16.27 -1.30
C ASP A 182 -5.72 -16.32 -2.80
N SER A 183 -5.79 -15.17 -3.49
CA SER A 183 -5.44 -15.04 -4.88
C SER A 183 -3.93 -14.91 -5.08
N SER A 184 -3.42 -15.50 -6.16
CA SER A 184 -2.03 -15.35 -6.57
C SER A 184 -1.81 -14.18 -7.53
N CYS A 185 -2.83 -13.34 -7.77
CA CYS A 185 -2.77 -12.24 -8.73
C CYS A 185 -3.56 -11.00 -8.31
N LEU A 186 -4.75 -11.18 -7.76
CA LEU A 186 -5.64 -10.16 -7.22
C LEU A 186 -5.19 -9.80 -5.80
N CYS A 187 -3.97 -9.28 -5.72
CA CYS A 187 -3.29 -8.91 -4.51
C CYS A 187 -2.16 -7.93 -4.83
N LEU A 188 -1.68 -7.21 -3.83
CA LEU A 188 -0.59 -6.25 -3.93
C LEU A 188 0.66 -6.80 -3.27
N GLN A 189 1.80 -6.53 -3.88
CA GLN A 189 3.11 -6.97 -3.42
C GLN A 189 4.17 -5.86 -3.54
N MET A 190 3.70 -4.60 -3.63
CA MET A 190 4.49 -3.38 -3.55
C MET A 190 5.61 -3.31 -4.57
N ASN A 191 5.29 -3.72 -5.80
CA ASN A 191 6.21 -3.67 -6.93
C ASN A 191 5.44 -3.50 -8.25
N GLU A 192 6.16 -3.50 -9.37
CA GLU A 192 5.61 -3.19 -10.68
C GLU A 192 4.48 -4.15 -11.15
N LYS A 193 4.34 -5.34 -10.55
CA LYS A 193 3.23 -6.25 -10.85
C LYS A 193 1.88 -5.69 -10.39
N ASP A 194 1.89 -4.80 -9.40
CA ASP A 194 0.67 -4.18 -8.87
C ASP A 194 -0.03 -3.32 -9.94
N ALA A 195 0.70 -2.78 -10.91
CA ALA A 195 0.11 -2.05 -12.04
C ALA A 195 -0.83 -2.92 -12.90
N VAL A 196 -0.66 -4.25 -12.88
CA VAL A 196 -1.59 -5.19 -13.48
C VAL A 196 -2.69 -5.56 -12.49
N ALA A 197 -2.34 -5.96 -11.27
CA ALA A 197 -3.30 -6.42 -10.26
C ALA A 197 -4.38 -5.37 -9.96
N ILE A 198 -3.99 -4.10 -9.81
CA ILE A 198 -4.89 -2.99 -9.49
C ILE A 198 -6.01 -2.85 -10.54
N LYS A 199 -5.74 -3.12 -11.82
CA LYS A 199 -6.75 -3.01 -12.88
C LYS A 199 -7.93 -3.95 -12.67
N TYR A 200 -7.67 -5.11 -12.08
CA TYR A 200 -8.69 -6.12 -11.77
C TYR A 200 -9.29 -5.89 -10.37
N LEU A 201 -8.47 -5.47 -9.40
CA LEU A 201 -8.95 -5.17 -8.05
C LEU A 201 -9.98 -4.04 -8.00
N ILE A 202 -9.88 -3.05 -8.89
CA ILE A 202 -10.76 -1.87 -8.87
C ILE A 202 -11.86 -1.89 -9.94
N SER A 203 -11.86 -2.87 -10.86
CA SER A 203 -12.84 -2.95 -11.95
C SER A 203 -14.22 -3.40 -11.50
N GLU A 204 -14.36 -4.07 -10.35
CA GLU A 204 -15.61 -4.68 -9.89
C GLU A 204 -16.38 -3.88 -8.82
N SER A 205 -15.93 -2.70 -8.38
CA SER A 205 -16.67 -1.93 -7.35
C SER A 205 -18.03 -1.34 -7.81
N SER A 206 -18.51 -1.67 -9.02
CA SER A 206 -19.84 -1.27 -9.51
C SER A 206 -20.91 -2.36 -9.48
N GLU A 207 -20.61 -3.63 -9.19
CA GLU A 207 -21.65 -4.66 -9.02
C GLU A 207 -21.31 -5.58 -7.84
N GLU A 208 -22.17 -5.59 -6.83
CA GLU A 208 -22.11 -6.47 -5.67
C GLU A 208 -22.11 -7.95 -6.09
N SER A 209 -20.95 -8.60 -6.10
CA SER A 209 -20.89 -10.04 -5.84
C SER A 209 -19.56 -10.41 -5.18
N SER A 210 -19.65 -10.96 -3.96
CA SER A 210 -18.54 -11.35 -3.10
C SER A 210 -17.87 -12.66 -3.54
N SER A 211 -17.80 -12.92 -4.84
CA SER A 211 -17.04 -14.04 -5.39
C SER A 211 -16.11 -13.49 -6.45
N VAL A 212 -14.82 -13.43 -6.13
CA VAL A 212 -13.77 -13.31 -7.14
C VAL A 212 -14.11 -14.27 -8.27
N SER A 213 -14.51 -13.73 -9.43
CA SER A 213 -14.89 -14.62 -10.51
C SER A 213 -13.64 -15.37 -10.95
N SER A 214 -13.72 -16.70 -11.05
CA SER A 214 -12.59 -17.51 -11.53
C SER A 214 -12.06 -17.03 -12.91
N SER A 215 -12.86 -16.25 -13.64
CA SER A 215 -12.50 -15.54 -14.86
C SER A 215 -11.53 -14.39 -14.64
N GLU A 216 -11.75 -13.52 -13.65
CA GLU A 216 -10.85 -12.40 -13.35
C GLU A 216 -9.49 -12.88 -12.88
N GLU A 217 -9.45 -13.86 -11.98
CA GLU A 217 -8.21 -14.50 -11.54
C GLU A 217 -7.39 -14.98 -12.74
N ARG A 218 -8.03 -15.71 -13.66
CA ARG A 218 -7.38 -16.23 -14.88
C ARG A 218 -6.94 -15.10 -15.81
N ALA A 219 -7.73 -14.05 -15.96
CA ALA A 219 -7.39 -12.90 -16.81
C ALA A 219 -6.18 -12.14 -16.25
N CYS A 220 -6.19 -11.87 -14.95
CA CYS A 220 -5.10 -11.25 -14.22
C CYS A 220 -3.81 -12.06 -14.37
N ARG A 221 -3.84 -13.38 -14.07
CA ARG A 221 -2.67 -14.25 -14.19
C ARG A 221 -2.09 -14.26 -15.60
N ARG A 222 -2.95 -14.39 -16.62
CA ARG A 222 -2.54 -14.34 -18.04
C ARG A 222 -1.88 -13.00 -18.38
N LYS A 223 -2.39 -11.88 -17.86
CA LYS A 223 -1.82 -10.56 -18.12
C LYS A 223 -0.48 -10.38 -17.41
N LEU A 224 -0.34 -10.84 -16.16
CA LEU A 224 0.94 -10.84 -15.45
C LEU A 224 2.00 -11.65 -16.20
N GLN A 225 1.68 -12.88 -16.62
CA GLN A 225 2.60 -13.73 -17.39
C GLN A 225 3.05 -13.07 -18.70
N ARG A 226 2.12 -12.51 -19.47
CA ARG A 226 2.45 -11.79 -20.70
C ARG A 226 3.35 -10.59 -20.46
N THR A 227 3.11 -9.83 -19.39
CA THR A 227 3.91 -8.65 -19.04
C THR A 227 5.31 -9.06 -18.58
N ALA A 228 5.44 -10.19 -17.87
CA ALA A 228 6.74 -10.73 -17.48
C ALA A 228 7.56 -11.15 -18.71
N LEU A 229 6.95 -11.90 -19.63
CA LEU A 229 7.60 -12.31 -20.89
C LEU A 229 8.07 -11.12 -21.73
N GLN A 230 7.25 -10.07 -21.84
CA GLN A 230 7.62 -8.85 -22.57
C GLN A 230 8.83 -8.14 -21.94
N LYS A 231 8.91 -8.09 -20.61
CA LYS A 231 10.06 -7.50 -19.92
C LYS A 231 11.33 -8.34 -20.06
N GLU A 232 11.20 -9.66 -20.09
CA GLU A 232 12.32 -10.56 -20.36
C GLU A 232 12.84 -10.37 -21.79
N GLU A 233 11.95 -10.25 -22.78
CA GLU A 233 12.32 -9.97 -24.17
C GLU A 233 13.01 -8.59 -24.32
N GLU A 234 12.44 -7.54 -23.72
CA GLU A 234 13.04 -6.19 -23.71
C GLU A 234 14.41 -6.18 -22.99
N GLY A 235 14.55 -6.91 -21.89
CA GLY A 235 15.82 -7.04 -21.16
C GLY A 235 16.91 -7.72 -22.00
N VAL A 236 16.55 -8.79 -22.71
CA VAL A 236 17.48 -9.47 -23.64
C VAL A 236 17.87 -8.55 -24.81
N GLU A 237 16.94 -7.77 -25.35
CA GLU A 237 17.23 -6.83 -26.44
C GLU A 237 18.19 -5.70 -26.00
N ILE A 238 18.02 -5.18 -24.78
CA ILE A 238 18.94 -4.18 -24.19
C ILE A 238 20.33 -4.80 -23.95
N GLU A 239 20.43 -5.99 -23.36
CA GLU A 239 21.72 -6.66 -23.15
C GLU A 239 22.47 -6.91 -24.47
N VAL A 240 21.76 -7.31 -25.53
CA VAL A 240 22.37 -7.48 -26.87
C VAL A 240 22.90 -6.15 -27.42
N PHE A 241 22.21 -5.04 -27.19
CA PHE A 241 22.64 -3.72 -27.65
C PHE A 241 23.84 -3.17 -26.86
N GLU A 242 23.98 -3.52 -25.58
CA GLU A 242 25.15 -3.14 -24.76
C GLU A 242 26.42 -3.95 -25.07
N ILE A 243 26.29 -5.11 -25.71
CA ILE A 243 27.41 -6.00 -26.09
C ILE A 243 27.98 -5.65 -27.49
N LEU A 244 27.28 -4.85 -28.30
CA LEU A 244 27.69 -4.40 -29.64
C LEU A 244 28.38 -3.03 -29.62
#